data_AF-A0A2E4B7J9-F1
#
_entry.id   AF-A0A2E4B7J9-F1
#
_cell.length_a   1.000
_cell.length_b   1.000
_cell.length_c   1.000
_cell.angle_alpha   90.00
_cell.angle_beta   90.00
_cell.angle_gamma   90.00
#
_symmetry.space_group_name_H-M   'P 1'
#
loop_
_entity.id
_entity.type
_entity.pdbx_description
1 polymer ?
#
loop_
_entity_poly.entity_id
_entity_poly.type
_entity_poly.pdbx_seq_one_letter_code
_entity_poly.pdbx_strand_id
1 'polypeptide(L)'
;MHTLADISAQERKELARSLANALYELLQERDMHDLNSRSFAKDAFAVLGKSDLLHESNFYGEGFSDAQAAKLKEFEDKQKMANKCDKLYDEICGPHLHKLLPGYVLSSSKLHRSWMTTEMAKEFCTSDSPLATLTTPDAIEDEDHSNESNDDNDGESDESDESDEEDSENDDDSDDDSDDNEYDSDDEATKALDRADEREAEDSDSDSDSGSGSGSGNDSGNDSGSSSSGSGSKEAAVESPRKRTNPTRACEEERAHAIKQKSASCMPTFSDMDSDLSDA
;
A
#
# COMPACT_ATOMS: atom_id res chain seq x y z
N MET A 1 17.96 7.14 -23.10
CA MET A 1 18.03 7.17 -21.63
C MET A 1 16.74 7.74 -21.08
N HIS A 2 15.81 6.84 -20.85
CA HIS A 2 14.59 7.12 -20.12
C HIS A 2 14.90 7.14 -18.62
N THR A 3 14.24 8.03 -17.89
CA THR A 3 14.20 7.98 -16.43
C THR A 3 13.03 7.12 -15.97
N LEU A 4 13.01 6.74 -14.69
CA LEU A 4 11.85 6.09 -14.09
C LEU A 4 10.56 6.89 -14.30
N ALA A 5 10.64 8.23 -14.37
CA ALA A 5 9.51 9.09 -14.65
C ALA A 5 8.99 9.01 -16.10
N ASP A 6 9.80 8.52 -17.04
CA ASP A 6 9.48 8.49 -18.48
C ASP A 6 8.85 7.17 -18.93
N ILE A 7 9.04 6.08 -18.18
CA ILE A 7 8.46 4.75 -18.48
C ILE A 7 6.98 4.67 -18.08
N SER A 8 6.25 3.69 -18.64
CA SER A 8 4.83 3.49 -18.37
C SER A 8 4.57 3.19 -16.88
N ALA A 9 3.36 3.49 -16.40
CA ALA A 9 3.02 3.29 -14.99
C ALA A 9 3.10 1.82 -14.55
N GLN A 10 2.80 0.88 -15.46
CA GLN A 10 2.86 -0.55 -15.19
C GLN A 10 4.31 -1.03 -15.05
N GLU A 11 5.17 -0.73 -16.03
CA GLU A 11 6.59 -1.08 -15.98
C GLU A 11 7.28 -0.43 -14.78
N ARG A 12 6.94 0.83 -14.49
CA ARG A 12 7.45 1.54 -13.32
C ARG A 12 7.10 0.83 -12.02
N LYS A 13 5.87 0.32 -11.89
CA LYS A 13 5.41 -0.39 -10.70
C LYS A 13 6.18 -1.69 -10.49
N GLU A 14 6.47 -2.43 -11.55
CA GLU A 14 7.25 -3.66 -11.48
C GLU A 14 8.71 -3.39 -11.12
N LEU A 15 9.33 -2.42 -11.81
CA LEU A 15 10.69 -2.00 -11.52
C LEU A 15 10.85 -1.44 -10.11
N ALA A 16 9.91 -0.59 -9.69
CA ALA A 16 9.85 -0.03 -8.33
C ALA A 16 9.76 -1.12 -7.26
N ARG A 17 8.99 -2.18 -7.51
CA ARG A 17 8.88 -3.31 -6.58
C ARG A 17 10.20 -4.06 -6.45
N SER A 18 10.88 -4.31 -7.56
CA SER A 18 12.19 -4.99 -7.56
C SER A 18 13.26 -4.15 -6.86
N LEU A 19 13.31 -2.83 -7.12
CA LEU A 19 14.22 -1.91 -6.44
C LEU A 19 13.92 -1.82 -4.93
N ALA A 20 12.64 -1.73 -4.56
CA ALA A 20 12.21 -1.71 -3.16
C ALA A 20 12.60 -2.99 -2.41
N ASN A 21 12.46 -4.16 -3.04
CA ASN A 21 12.89 -5.43 -2.44
C ASN A 21 14.41 -5.45 -2.19
N ALA A 22 15.22 -5.05 -3.18
CA ALA A 22 16.67 -4.99 -3.04
C ALA A 22 17.12 -4.04 -1.92
N LEU A 23 16.48 -2.87 -1.78
CA LEU A 23 16.77 -1.93 -0.70
C LEU A 23 16.32 -2.46 0.68
N TYR A 24 15.19 -3.16 0.74
CA TYR A 24 14.70 -3.75 1.98
C TYR A 24 15.62 -4.87 2.47
N GLU A 25 16.08 -5.75 1.58
CA GLU A 25 17.04 -6.82 1.91
C GLU A 25 18.33 -6.23 2.47
N LEU A 26 18.85 -5.17 1.85
CA LEU A 26 20.01 -4.44 2.38
C LEU A 26 19.76 -3.87 3.79
N LEU A 27 18.58 -3.31 4.06
CA LEU A 27 18.25 -2.83 5.40
C LEU A 27 18.23 -3.95 6.44
N GLN A 28 17.67 -5.12 6.10
CA GLN A 28 17.68 -6.28 6.98
C GLN A 28 19.11 -6.76 7.27
N GLU A 29 19.95 -6.87 6.24
CA GLU A 29 21.35 -7.29 6.41
C GLU A 29 22.12 -6.35 7.33
N ARG A 30 21.89 -5.04 7.23
CA ARG A 30 22.55 -4.04 8.06
C ARG A 30 22.16 -4.14 9.54
N ASP A 31 20.89 -4.42 9.83
CA ASP A 31 20.39 -4.60 11.20
C ASP A 31 21.01 -5.86 11.84
N MET A 32 21.19 -6.92 11.05
CA MET A 32 21.78 -8.19 11.50
C MET A 32 23.29 -8.13 11.73
N HIS A 33 24.02 -7.35 10.93
CA HIS A 33 25.50 -7.33 10.92
C HIS A 33 26.14 -6.12 11.60
N ASP A 34 25.34 -5.28 12.27
CA ASP A 34 25.79 -4.02 12.90
C ASP A 34 26.65 -3.16 11.94
N LEU A 35 26.23 -3.10 10.68
CA LEU A 35 26.93 -2.35 9.62
C LEU A 35 26.67 -0.83 9.70
N ASN A 36 26.29 -0.35 10.87
CA ASN A 36 25.92 1.04 11.16
C ASN A 36 27.06 2.04 10.97
N SER A 37 28.30 1.57 10.79
CA SER A 37 29.46 2.42 10.50
C SER A 37 29.47 3.02 9.10
N ARG A 38 28.75 2.44 8.12
CA ARG A 38 28.66 2.96 6.75
C ARG A 38 27.34 3.68 6.53
N SER A 39 27.34 4.70 5.67
CA SER A 39 26.10 5.36 5.23
C SER A 39 25.24 4.38 4.42
N PHE A 40 23.96 4.27 4.75
CA PHE A 40 22.99 3.45 4.01
C PHE A 40 22.98 3.78 2.51
N ALA A 41 23.10 5.06 2.15
CA ALA A 41 23.14 5.49 0.76
C ALA A 41 24.31 4.88 -0.04
N LYS A 42 25.47 4.65 0.60
CA LYS A 42 26.63 4.04 -0.07
C LYS A 42 26.42 2.55 -0.34
N ASP A 43 25.84 1.84 0.63
CA ASP A 43 25.56 0.42 0.45
C ASP A 43 24.40 0.23 -0.55
N ALA A 44 23.38 1.10 -0.51
CA ALA A 44 22.29 1.12 -1.48
C ALA A 44 22.81 1.35 -2.91
N PHE A 45 23.77 2.27 -3.08
CA PHE A 45 24.41 2.50 -4.37
C PHE A 45 25.12 1.25 -4.88
N ALA A 46 25.82 0.52 -4.01
CA ALA A 46 26.52 -0.70 -4.37
C ALA A 46 25.58 -1.88 -4.69
N VAL A 47 24.46 -2.00 -3.98
CA VAL A 47 23.46 -3.06 -4.23
C VAL A 47 22.69 -2.76 -5.51
N LEU A 48 22.21 -1.52 -5.70
CA LEU A 48 21.47 -1.14 -6.90
C LEU A 48 22.35 -1.13 -8.16
N GLY A 49 23.65 -0.85 -8.02
CA GLY A 49 24.60 -0.96 -9.14
C GLY A 49 24.90 -2.39 -9.58
N LYS A 50 24.48 -3.40 -8.80
CA LYS A 50 24.64 -4.83 -9.13
C LYS A 50 23.35 -5.51 -9.58
N SER A 51 22.21 -4.83 -9.49
CA SER A 51 20.92 -5.44 -9.80
C SER A 51 20.60 -5.45 -11.29
N ASP A 52 21.38 -4.73 -12.11
CA ASP A 52 21.15 -4.49 -13.55
C ASP A 52 19.77 -3.88 -13.88
N LEU A 53 19.01 -3.48 -12.86
CA LEU A 53 17.68 -2.86 -12.98
C LEU A 53 17.75 -1.37 -13.37
N LEU A 54 18.89 -0.74 -13.12
CA LEU A 54 19.14 0.67 -13.41
C LEU A 54 20.31 0.78 -14.38
N HIS A 55 20.28 1.80 -15.23
CA HIS A 55 21.35 2.03 -16.17
C HIS A 55 22.67 2.34 -15.44
N GLU A 56 23.78 1.85 -15.98
CA GLU A 56 25.12 2.03 -15.41
C GLU A 56 25.52 3.51 -15.21
N SER A 57 24.92 4.42 -15.98
CA SER A 57 25.16 5.86 -15.88
C SER A 57 24.76 6.46 -14.54
N ASN A 58 23.81 5.87 -13.81
CA ASN A 58 23.51 6.28 -12.45
C ASN A 58 24.69 6.07 -11.49
N PHE A 59 25.65 5.22 -11.89
CA PHE A 59 26.75 4.76 -11.04
C PHE A 59 28.12 5.29 -11.48
N TYR A 60 28.19 6.11 -12.54
CA TYR A 60 29.39 6.85 -12.94
C TYR A 60 29.51 8.14 -12.11
N GLY A 61 29.81 8.03 -10.81
CA GLY A 61 29.94 9.19 -9.93
C GLY A 61 30.32 8.87 -8.48
N GLU A 62 30.30 9.90 -7.62
CA GLU A 62 30.60 9.75 -6.18
C GLU A 62 29.43 9.14 -5.38
N GLY A 63 28.28 8.91 -6.01
CA GLY A 63 27.10 8.30 -5.37
C GLY A 63 25.80 8.98 -5.79
N PHE A 64 24.76 8.74 -4.97
CA PHE A 64 23.49 9.43 -5.06
C PHE A 64 23.62 10.93 -4.81
N SER A 65 22.77 11.72 -5.47
CA SER A 65 22.60 13.14 -5.14
C SER A 65 22.15 13.32 -3.68
N ASP A 66 22.37 14.50 -3.10
CA ASP A 66 21.96 14.79 -1.72
C ASP A 66 20.46 14.56 -1.48
N ALA A 67 19.61 14.87 -2.47
CA ALA A 67 18.17 14.65 -2.38
C ALA A 67 17.80 13.16 -2.36
N GLN A 68 18.43 12.36 -3.22
CA GLN A 68 18.26 10.90 -3.23
C GLN A 68 18.79 10.27 -1.93
N ALA A 69 19.96 10.70 -1.47
CA ALA A 69 20.56 10.24 -0.22
C ALA A 69 19.69 10.59 1.00
N ALA A 70 19.08 11.78 1.03
CA ALA A 70 18.14 12.18 2.07
C ALA A 70 16.90 11.28 2.09
N LYS A 71 16.38 10.91 0.91
CA LYS A 71 15.24 9.99 0.81
C LYS A 71 15.57 8.57 1.28
N LEU A 72 16.75 8.07 0.92
CA LEU A 72 17.24 6.78 1.43
C LEU A 72 17.40 6.79 2.95
N LYS A 73 17.87 7.91 3.52
CA LYS A 73 17.93 8.08 4.98
C LYS A 73 16.52 8.07 5.61
N GLU A 74 15.52 8.67 4.97
CA GLU A 74 14.13 8.60 5.43
C GLU A 74 13.64 7.14 5.52
N PHE A 75 14.01 6.27 4.57
CA PHE A 75 13.68 4.84 4.65
C PHE A 75 14.38 4.14 5.82
N GLU A 76 15.65 4.45 6.07
CA GLU A 76 16.37 3.91 7.23
C GLU A 76 15.70 4.33 8.56
N ASP A 77 15.25 5.58 8.66
CA ASP A 77 14.54 6.08 9.83
C ASP A 77 13.15 5.44 9.99
N LYS A 78 12.41 5.23 8.88
CA LYS A 78 11.15 4.48 8.86
C LYS A 78 11.33 3.03 9.32
N GLN A 79 12.40 2.36 8.88
CA GLN A 79 12.75 1.00 9.30
C GLN A 79 12.98 0.93 10.82
N LYS A 80 13.76 1.88 11.38
CA LYS A 80 14.00 1.95 12.83
C LYS A 80 12.72 2.17 13.62
N MET A 81 11.79 2.98 13.10
CA MET A 81 10.48 3.18 13.70
C MET A 81 9.63 1.90 13.63
N ALA A 82 9.56 1.24 12.48
CA ALA A 82 8.81 0.01 12.31
C ALA A 82 9.35 -1.14 13.18
N ASN A 83 10.67 -1.27 13.34
CA ASN A 83 11.28 -2.21 14.29
C ASN A 83 10.77 -2.03 15.73
N LYS A 84 10.40 -0.80 16.15
CA LYS A 84 9.77 -0.56 17.47
C LYS A 84 8.32 -1.03 17.48
N CYS A 85 7.59 -0.78 16.40
CA CYS A 85 6.20 -1.23 16.23
C CYS A 85 6.08 -2.75 16.20
N ASP A 86 7.03 -3.46 15.58
CA ASP A 86 7.06 -4.92 15.54
C ASP A 86 7.10 -5.53 16.94
N LYS A 87 7.95 -5.00 17.81
CA LYS A 87 8.05 -5.45 19.22
C LYS A 87 6.72 -5.29 19.95
N LEU A 88 6.06 -4.14 19.78
CA LEU A 88 4.75 -3.89 20.36
C LEU A 88 3.67 -4.81 19.79
N TYR A 89 3.74 -5.08 18.48
CA TYR A 89 2.83 -6.01 17.82
C TYR A 89 2.99 -7.41 18.40
N ASP A 90 4.21 -7.94 18.48
CA ASP A 90 4.48 -9.30 18.95
C ASP A 90 4.18 -9.48 20.44
N GLU A 91 4.42 -8.45 21.27
CA GLU A 91 4.17 -8.52 22.70
C GLU A 91 2.67 -8.40 23.05
N ILE A 92 1.94 -7.52 22.35
CA ILE A 92 0.58 -7.12 22.75
C ILE A 92 -0.45 -7.61 21.74
N CYS A 93 -0.32 -7.22 20.48
CA CYS A 93 -1.37 -7.39 19.49
C CYS A 93 -1.46 -8.83 18.98
N GLY A 94 -0.34 -9.43 18.59
CA GLY A 94 -0.25 -10.75 17.98
C GLY A 94 -0.92 -11.85 18.81
N PRO A 95 -0.56 -12.03 20.09
CA PRO A 95 -1.16 -13.06 20.94
C PRO A 95 -2.68 -12.86 21.14
N HIS A 96 -3.11 -11.60 21.28
CA HIS A 96 -4.54 -11.28 21.43
C HIS A 96 -5.33 -11.53 20.15
N LEU A 97 -4.80 -11.13 19.00
CA LEU A 97 -5.42 -11.37 17.70
C LEU A 97 -5.46 -12.86 17.38
N HIS A 98 -4.40 -13.61 17.70
CA HIS A 98 -4.33 -15.05 17.41
C HIS A 98 -5.39 -15.82 18.20
N LYS A 99 -5.68 -15.38 19.43
CA LYS A 99 -6.77 -15.94 20.24
C LYS A 99 -8.16 -15.65 19.65
N LEU A 100 -8.34 -14.51 18.99
CA LEU A 100 -9.63 -14.09 18.42
C LEU A 100 -9.86 -14.65 17.01
N LEU A 101 -8.78 -14.75 16.22
CA LEU A 101 -8.79 -15.08 14.79
C LEU A 101 -7.56 -15.97 14.47
N PRO A 102 -7.57 -17.25 14.87
CA PRO A 102 -6.48 -18.17 14.54
C PRO A 102 -6.36 -18.30 13.02
N GLY A 103 -5.14 -18.40 12.51
CA GLY A 103 -4.84 -18.52 11.07
C GLY A 103 -4.79 -17.20 10.28
N TYR A 104 -5.40 -16.11 10.78
CA TYR A 104 -5.39 -14.81 10.10
C TYR A 104 -4.27 -13.86 10.55
N VAL A 105 -3.57 -14.21 11.64
CA VAL A 105 -2.50 -13.38 12.19
C VAL A 105 -1.22 -13.62 11.43
N LEU A 106 -0.73 -12.58 10.76
CA LEU A 106 0.60 -12.57 10.14
C LEU A 106 1.67 -12.23 11.17
N SER A 107 2.89 -12.74 10.98
CA SER A 107 4.03 -12.34 11.80
C SER A 107 4.34 -10.85 11.63
N SER A 108 4.82 -10.19 12.69
CA SER A 108 5.29 -8.80 12.64
C SER A 108 6.27 -8.58 11.50
N SER A 109 7.27 -9.45 11.36
CA SER A 109 8.26 -9.41 10.28
C SER A 109 7.64 -9.41 8.88
N LYS A 110 6.58 -10.19 8.64
CA LYS A 110 5.88 -10.23 7.34
C LYS A 110 5.09 -8.93 7.10
N LEU A 111 4.40 -8.43 8.11
CA LEU A 111 3.69 -7.15 8.05
C LEU A 111 4.67 -5.99 7.78
N HIS A 112 5.79 -5.99 8.49
CA HIS A 112 6.86 -5.02 8.34
C HIS A 112 7.43 -5.05 6.92
N ARG A 113 7.86 -6.22 6.44
CA ARG A 113 8.37 -6.38 5.07
C ARG A 113 7.38 -5.82 4.04
N SER A 114 6.11 -6.19 4.16
CA SER A 114 5.07 -5.72 3.26
C SER A 114 4.90 -4.20 3.30
N TRP A 115 4.89 -3.61 4.50
CA TRP A 115 4.74 -2.16 4.67
C TRP A 115 5.94 -1.39 4.12
N MET A 116 7.17 -1.79 4.48
CA MET A 116 8.39 -1.09 4.04
C MET A 116 8.60 -1.17 2.53
N THR A 117 8.44 -2.36 1.93
CA THR A 117 8.55 -2.53 0.48
C THR A 117 7.50 -1.70 -0.26
N THR A 118 6.27 -1.63 0.27
CA THR A 118 5.21 -0.77 -0.29
C THR A 118 5.56 0.71 -0.20
N GLU A 119 6.06 1.19 0.95
CA GLU A 119 6.45 2.58 1.14
C GLU A 119 7.60 2.99 0.21
N MET A 120 8.61 2.14 0.04
CA MET A 120 9.70 2.36 -0.91
C MET A 120 9.19 2.37 -2.35
N ALA A 121 8.36 1.37 -2.74
CA ALA A 121 7.83 1.28 -4.09
C ALA A 121 6.96 2.48 -4.47
N LYS A 122 6.14 3.00 -3.54
CA LYS A 122 5.36 4.24 -3.75
C LYS A 122 6.27 5.42 -4.10
N GLU A 123 7.40 5.54 -3.42
CA GLU A 123 8.34 6.63 -3.67
C GLU A 123 8.96 6.53 -5.07
N PHE A 124 9.37 5.33 -5.50
CA PHE A 124 9.87 5.09 -6.87
C PHE A 124 8.79 5.34 -7.94
N CYS A 125 7.51 5.12 -7.61
CA CYS A 125 6.40 5.39 -8.53
C CYS A 125 6.05 6.88 -8.64
N THR A 126 6.44 7.71 -7.67
CA THR A 126 6.08 9.12 -7.61
C THR A 126 6.97 9.93 -8.57
N SER A 127 6.39 10.54 -9.61
CA SER A 127 7.12 11.26 -10.67
C SER A 127 8.02 12.38 -10.15
N ASP A 128 7.61 13.02 -9.06
CA ASP A 128 8.32 14.17 -8.49
C ASP A 128 9.32 13.75 -7.40
N SER A 129 9.48 12.45 -7.15
CA SER A 129 10.45 11.94 -6.19
C SER A 129 11.89 12.17 -6.68
N PRO A 130 12.85 12.48 -5.80
CA PRO A 130 14.27 12.45 -6.15
C PRO A 130 14.71 11.12 -6.76
N LEU A 131 14.07 10.00 -6.39
CA LEU A 131 14.38 8.66 -6.92
C LEU A 131 13.86 8.45 -8.34
N ALA A 132 12.85 9.21 -8.80
CA ALA A 132 12.32 9.10 -10.16
C ALA A 132 13.31 9.59 -11.23
N THR A 133 14.36 10.31 -10.84
CA THR A 133 15.44 10.76 -11.72
C THR A 133 16.42 9.66 -12.10
N LEU A 134 16.32 8.47 -11.50
CA LEU A 134 17.16 7.33 -11.84
C LEU A 134 16.87 6.87 -13.27
N THR A 135 17.92 6.70 -14.06
CA THR A 135 17.83 6.26 -15.44
C THR A 135 17.63 4.75 -15.49
N THR A 136 16.63 4.30 -16.23
CA THR A 136 16.42 2.87 -16.49
C THR A 136 17.34 2.46 -17.64
N PRO A 137 17.75 1.17 -17.73
CA PRO A 137 18.30 0.69 -18.98
C PRO A 137 17.31 1.08 -20.09
N ASP A 138 17.83 1.48 -21.26
CA ASP A 138 16.96 1.54 -22.43
C ASP A 138 16.40 0.13 -22.51
N ALA A 139 15.08 -0.03 -22.27
CA ALA A 139 14.40 -1.27 -22.55
C ALA A 139 14.88 -1.58 -23.95
N ILE A 140 15.60 -2.70 -24.10
CA ILE A 140 16.00 -3.19 -25.42
C ILE A 140 14.72 -3.01 -26.19
N GLU A 141 14.72 -2.08 -27.15
CA GLU A 141 13.54 -1.85 -27.96
C GLU A 141 13.31 -3.25 -28.49
N ASP A 142 12.32 -3.94 -27.94
CA ASP A 142 11.83 -5.17 -28.49
C ASP A 142 11.18 -4.68 -29.78
N GLU A 143 12.03 -4.40 -30.77
CA GLU A 143 11.72 -4.13 -32.15
C GLU A 143 11.00 -5.35 -32.75
N ASP A 144 10.84 -6.43 -31.97
CA ASP A 144 9.94 -7.54 -32.20
C ASP A 144 8.56 -7.40 -31.52
N HIS A 145 8.13 -6.21 -31.10
CA HIS A 145 6.70 -5.86 -31.07
C HIS A 145 6.18 -5.64 -32.50
N SER A 146 6.58 -6.53 -33.40
CA SER A 146 6.18 -6.58 -34.79
C SER A 146 4.74 -7.05 -34.90
N ASN A 147 3.82 -6.20 -34.46
CA ASN A 147 2.52 -6.03 -35.10
C ASN A 147 1.79 -7.33 -35.48
N GLU A 148 1.67 -8.28 -34.55
CA GLU A 148 0.64 -9.32 -34.67
C GLU A 148 -0.69 -8.73 -34.19
N SER A 149 -1.14 -7.72 -34.93
CA SER A 149 -2.51 -7.27 -34.94
C SER A 149 -3.33 -8.28 -35.74
N ASN A 150 -3.98 -9.21 -35.04
CA ASN A 150 -5.31 -9.75 -35.39
C ASN A 150 -5.73 -10.82 -34.37
N ASP A 151 -6.51 -10.43 -33.36
CA ASP A 151 -7.88 -10.95 -33.29
C ASP A 151 -8.71 -10.06 -32.38
N ASP A 152 -9.57 -9.25 -33.00
CA ASP A 152 -10.76 -8.69 -32.35
C ASP A 152 -11.63 -9.87 -31.89
N ASN A 153 -11.37 -10.40 -30.69
CA ASN A 153 -12.30 -11.31 -30.06
C ASN A 153 -12.85 -10.67 -28.78
N ASP A 154 -13.85 -9.80 -28.99
CA ASP A 154 -14.94 -9.50 -28.06
C ASP A 154 -15.68 -10.81 -27.74
N GLY A 155 -15.04 -11.68 -26.97
CA GLY A 155 -15.56 -12.93 -26.50
C GLY A 155 -15.60 -12.90 -24.98
N GLU A 156 -16.76 -12.52 -24.45
CA GLU A 156 -17.10 -12.78 -23.06
C GLU A 156 -16.79 -14.24 -22.71
N SER A 157 -15.81 -14.45 -21.83
CA SER A 157 -15.46 -15.77 -21.29
C SER A 157 -15.28 -15.55 -19.80
N ASP A 158 -16.37 -15.62 -19.04
CA ASP A 158 -16.88 -16.86 -18.46
C ASP A 158 -15.78 -17.58 -17.67
N GLU A 159 -15.65 -17.07 -16.44
CA GLU A 159 -15.19 -17.72 -15.24
C GLU A 159 -15.60 -19.21 -15.19
N SER A 160 -14.74 -20.19 -15.54
CA SER A 160 -14.83 -21.61 -15.10
C SER A 160 -13.66 -22.47 -15.57
N ASP A 161 -13.39 -23.54 -14.78
CA ASP A 161 -12.42 -24.66 -14.93
C ASP A 161 -10.95 -24.33 -14.60
N GLU A 162 -10.39 -24.66 -13.44
CA GLU A 162 -10.29 -25.95 -12.71
C GLU A 162 -9.81 -27.14 -13.59
N SER A 163 -8.64 -27.67 -13.19
CA SER A 163 -8.05 -28.99 -13.49
C SER A 163 -7.37 -29.19 -14.86
N ASP A 164 -6.06 -29.46 -14.88
CA ASP A 164 -5.57 -30.84 -15.02
C ASP A 164 -4.04 -30.94 -14.85
N GLU A 165 -3.63 -32.08 -14.36
CA GLU A 165 -2.32 -32.49 -13.88
C GLU A 165 -1.41 -33.00 -15.02
N GLU A 166 -0.11 -32.72 -14.96
CA GLU A 166 0.95 -33.56 -15.56
C GLU A 166 2.18 -33.38 -14.65
N ASP A 167 2.37 -34.24 -13.66
CA ASP A 167 3.09 -35.51 -13.79
C ASP A 167 4.47 -35.37 -14.44
N SER A 168 5.49 -35.28 -13.61
CA SER A 168 6.81 -35.76 -13.97
C SER A 168 7.47 -36.41 -12.76
N GLU A 169 7.04 -37.65 -12.50
CA GLU A 169 7.82 -38.63 -11.76
C GLU A 169 9.23 -38.76 -12.36
N ASN A 170 10.25 -38.60 -11.53
CA ASN A 170 11.47 -39.39 -11.69
C ASN A 170 12.08 -39.68 -10.31
N ASP A 171 11.85 -40.93 -9.88
CA ASP A 171 12.57 -41.67 -8.85
C ASP A 171 14.10 -41.50 -8.91
N ASP A 172 14.75 -41.31 -7.77
CA ASP A 172 15.86 -42.16 -7.33
C ASP A 172 16.16 -41.98 -5.82
N ASP A 173 15.64 -42.93 -5.04
CA ASP A 173 16.14 -43.51 -3.77
C ASP A 173 17.10 -42.72 -2.86
N SER A 174 16.73 -42.54 -1.58
CA SER A 174 17.24 -43.36 -0.47
C SER A 174 16.78 -42.86 0.91
N ASP A 175 16.02 -43.72 1.61
CA ASP A 175 15.99 -43.99 3.06
C ASP A 175 16.06 -42.82 4.07
N ASP A 176 15.02 -42.64 4.88
CA ASP A 176 14.97 -43.21 6.25
C ASP A 176 13.94 -42.50 7.17
N ASP A 177 13.19 -43.34 7.90
CA ASP A 177 12.35 -43.11 9.09
C ASP A 177 11.07 -42.25 9.04
N SER A 178 9.98 -42.95 8.72
CA SER A 178 8.71 -43.06 9.47
C SER A 178 8.54 -42.18 10.72
N ASP A 179 7.55 -41.29 10.69
CA ASP A 179 6.57 -41.27 11.79
C ASP A 179 5.20 -40.82 11.28
N ASP A 180 4.31 -41.79 11.35
CA ASP A 180 2.89 -41.84 11.04
C ASP A 180 2.10 -40.88 11.95
N ASN A 181 1.44 -39.87 11.36
CA ASN A 181 0.32 -39.16 11.98
C ASN A 181 -0.65 -38.66 10.91
N GLU A 182 -1.55 -39.56 10.50
CA GLU A 182 -2.81 -39.24 9.84
C GLU A 182 -3.65 -38.28 10.71
N TYR A 183 -3.73 -37.02 10.30
CA TYR A 183 -4.84 -36.13 10.64
C TYR A 183 -5.40 -35.55 9.34
N ASP A 184 -6.24 -36.39 8.72
CA ASP A 184 -7.24 -36.02 7.72
C ASP A 184 -8.28 -35.10 8.38
N SER A 185 -8.19 -33.80 8.09
CA SER A 185 -9.16 -32.80 8.54
C SER A 185 -9.41 -31.82 7.39
N ASP A 186 -10.31 -32.23 6.50
CA ASP A 186 -11.07 -31.38 5.58
C ASP A 186 -11.55 -30.09 6.27
N ASP A 187 -10.92 -28.96 5.92
CA ASP A 187 -11.40 -27.62 6.30
C ASP A 187 -11.64 -26.78 5.02
N GLU A 188 -12.68 -27.18 4.29
CA GLU A 188 -13.34 -26.49 3.17
C GLU A 188 -14.10 -25.23 3.66
N ALA A 189 -13.41 -24.27 4.28
CA ALA A 189 -14.08 -23.12 4.94
C ALA A 189 -13.52 -21.72 4.64
N THR A 190 -12.82 -21.49 3.51
CA THR A 190 -12.27 -20.16 3.19
C THR A 190 -12.62 -19.59 1.80
N LYS A 191 -13.70 -20.07 1.17
CA LYS A 191 -14.17 -19.63 -0.16
C LYS A 191 -15.19 -18.47 -0.16
N ALA A 192 -15.07 -17.47 0.73
CA ALA A 192 -16.15 -16.47 0.91
C ALA A 192 -15.76 -15.03 1.27
N LEU A 193 -14.64 -14.47 0.79
CA LEU A 193 -14.30 -13.06 1.07
C LEU A 193 -13.66 -12.29 -0.11
N ASP A 194 -14.21 -12.40 -1.32
CA ASP A 194 -13.73 -11.57 -2.44
C ASP A 194 -14.85 -10.99 -3.33
N ARG A 195 -15.87 -10.41 -2.69
CA ARG A 195 -16.97 -9.71 -3.39
C ARG A 195 -17.57 -8.59 -2.56
N ALA A 196 -16.81 -7.52 -2.33
CA ALA A 196 -17.36 -6.28 -1.78
C ALA A 196 -16.44 -5.06 -2.02
N ASP A 197 -16.11 -4.70 -3.25
CA ASP A 197 -15.67 -3.31 -3.50
C ASP A 197 -15.86 -2.80 -4.94
N GLU A 198 -17.06 -2.97 -5.49
CA GLU A 198 -17.45 -2.27 -6.72
C GLU A 198 -18.89 -1.76 -6.62
N ARG A 199 -19.12 -0.66 -5.89
CA ARG A 199 -20.29 0.19 -6.09
C ARG A 199 -20.00 1.67 -5.80
N GLU A 200 -20.20 2.44 -6.86
CA GLU A 200 -20.75 3.79 -6.89
C GLU A 200 -19.77 4.95 -6.67
N ALA A 201 -19.11 5.30 -7.78
CA ALA A 201 -19.10 6.69 -8.21
C ALA A 201 -20.55 7.14 -8.45
N GLU A 202 -20.98 8.24 -7.84
CA GLU A 202 -21.86 9.26 -8.40
C GLU A 202 -22.17 10.34 -7.34
N ASP A 203 -21.93 11.60 -7.73
CA ASP A 203 -22.44 12.86 -7.20
C ASP A 203 -22.26 13.23 -5.72
N SER A 204 -21.33 14.18 -5.49
CA SER A 204 -21.56 15.19 -4.45
C SER A 204 -20.95 16.53 -4.85
N ASP A 205 -21.71 17.29 -5.66
CA ASP A 205 -21.69 18.75 -5.62
C ASP A 205 -21.94 19.20 -4.17
N SER A 206 -20.94 19.82 -3.54
CA SER A 206 -21.13 20.49 -2.25
C SER A 206 -20.36 21.80 -2.22
N ASP A 207 -20.99 22.82 -2.79
CA ASP A 207 -20.75 24.22 -2.46
C ASP A 207 -20.87 24.41 -0.95
N SER A 208 -19.76 24.62 -0.25
CA SER A 208 -19.77 25.04 1.15
C SER A 208 -18.92 26.28 1.35
N ASP A 209 -19.57 27.38 1.01
CA ASP A 209 -19.24 28.76 1.34
C ASP A 209 -19.27 28.96 2.87
N SER A 210 -18.17 29.42 3.47
CA SER A 210 -18.14 29.90 4.86
C SER A 210 -16.99 30.88 5.05
N GLY A 211 -17.29 32.14 4.77
CA GLY A 211 -16.42 33.27 4.98
C GLY A 211 -16.18 33.65 6.45
N SER A 212 -14.98 34.17 6.68
CA SER A 212 -14.59 35.14 7.71
C SER A 212 -13.25 35.70 7.22
N GLY A 213 -13.11 36.87 6.61
CA GLY A 213 -13.73 38.16 6.92
C GLY A 213 -12.65 39.07 7.52
N SER A 214 -11.88 39.78 6.69
CA SER A 214 -11.25 41.08 7.01
C SER A 214 -10.53 41.69 5.79
N GLY A 215 -11.08 42.78 5.25
CA GLY A 215 -10.25 43.94 4.88
C GLY A 215 -10.08 44.31 3.40
N SER A 216 -10.96 45.22 2.96
CA SER A 216 -10.66 46.38 2.10
C SER A 216 -10.38 46.16 0.61
N GLY A 217 -11.42 46.35 -0.20
CA GLY A 217 -11.30 46.64 -1.63
C GLY A 217 -12.60 47.24 -2.17
N ASN A 218 -12.64 48.55 -2.33
CA ASN A 218 -13.65 49.24 -3.13
C ASN A 218 -13.44 48.84 -4.60
N ASP A 219 -14.47 48.31 -5.28
CA ASP A 219 -14.71 48.72 -6.67
C ASP A 219 -16.15 48.41 -7.11
N SER A 220 -16.61 49.14 -8.12
CA SER A 220 -18.01 49.44 -8.43
C SER A 220 -18.41 48.80 -9.77
N GLY A 221 -19.63 48.26 -9.85
CA GLY A 221 -20.30 47.88 -11.11
C GLY A 221 -21.21 46.68 -10.91
N ASN A 222 -22.54 46.80 -10.82
CA ASN A 222 -23.53 47.20 -11.83
C ASN A 222 -23.59 46.28 -13.06
N ASP A 223 -24.49 45.28 -13.03
CA ASP A 223 -25.51 44.99 -14.07
C ASP A 223 -26.30 43.71 -13.66
N SER A 224 -27.60 43.79 -13.36
CA SER A 224 -28.76 43.73 -14.28
C SER A 224 -29.18 42.31 -14.69
N GLY A 225 -30.16 41.76 -13.94
CA GLY A 225 -31.35 41.09 -14.48
C GLY A 225 -31.20 39.73 -15.17
N SER A 226 -31.96 38.73 -14.71
CA SER A 226 -33.23 38.38 -15.37
C SER A 226 -33.92 37.19 -14.71
N SER A 227 -35.21 37.37 -14.52
CA SER A 227 -36.25 36.48 -14.00
C SER A 227 -36.74 35.42 -15.00
N SER A 228 -37.12 34.24 -14.53
CA SER A 228 -38.35 33.49 -14.92
C SER A 228 -38.46 32.24 -14.01
N SER A 229 -39.49 31.99 -13.19
CA SER A 229 -40.94 31.81 -13.38
C SER A 229 -41.33 30.52 -14.13
N GLY A 230 -41.85 29.53 -13.40
CA GLY A 230 -42.56 28.36 -13.96
C GLY A 230 -42.77 27.26 -12.91
N SER A 231 -43.83 27.31 -12.08
CA SER A 231 -45.19 26.77 -12.33
C SER A 231 -45.29 25.27 -12.05
N GLY A 232 -46.05 24.91 -11.02
CA GLY A 232 -46.07 23.58 -10.42
C GLY A 232 -46.93 22.53 -11.13
N SER A 233 -47.06 21.36 -10.50
CA SER A 233 -48.27 20.53 -10.49
C SER A 233 -48.15 19.28 -9.61
N LYS A 234 -49.15 19.16 -8.73
CA LYS A 234 -49.93 17.96 -8.39
C LYS A 234 -49.41 16.96 -7.35
N GLU A 235 -50.13 17.04 -6.23
CA GLU A 235 -50.42 16.00 -5.24
C GLU A 235 -50.72 14.64 -5.88
N ALA A 236 -50.08 13.60 -5.33
CA ALA A 236 -50.62 12.25 -5.28
C ALA A 236 -50.37 11.70 -3.87
N ALA A 237 -51.46 11.50 -3.13
CA ALA A 237 -51.46 10.82 -1.85
C ALA A 237 -51.09 9.34 -2.08
N VAL A 238 -49.94 8.92 -1.57
CA VAL A 238 -49.57 7.50 -1.46
C VAL A 238 -49.31 7.18 0.00
N GLU A 239 -50.04 6.16 0.42
CA GLU A 239 -50.20 5.52 1.70
C GLU A 239 -48.88 5.29 2.47
N SER A 240 -48.84 5.75 3.73
CA SER A 240 -47.70 5.56 4.65
C SER A 240 -47.39 4.07 4.92
N PRO A 241 -46.19 3.57 4.57
CA PRO A 241 -45.73 2.30 5.10
C PRO A 241 -45.30 2.49 6.56
N ARG A 242 -45.84 1.64 7.44
CA ARG A 242 -45.46 1.58 8.86
C ARG A 242 -43.94 1.40 8.99
N LYS A 243 -43.26 2.41 9.53
CA LYS A 243 -41.86 2.34 9.95
C LYS A 243 -41.70 1.20 10.97
N ARG A 244 -41.13 0.07 10.55
CA ARG A 244 -40.50 -0.88 11.45
C ARG A 244 -39.18 -0.25 11.90
N THR A 245 -39.13 0.18 13.16
CA THR A 245 -37.89 0.61 13.80
C THR A 245 -37.03 -0.63 14.01
N ASN A 246 -35.96 -0.77 13.23
CA ASN A 246 -34.92 -1.77 13.47
C ASN A 246 -34.24 -1.44 14.82
N PRO A 247 -34.22 -2.37 15.79
CA PRO A 247 -33.63 -2.14 17.12
C PRO A 247 -32.09 -2.17 17.13
N THR A 248 -31.44 -2.34 15.98
CA THR A 248 -29.98 -2.54 15.89
C THR A 248 -29.14 -1.26 15.86
N ARG A 249 -29.72 -0.11 15.52
CA ARG A 249 -28.92 1.13 15.34
C ARG A 249 -28.45 1.74 16.67
N ALA A 250 -29.16 1.50 17.77
CA ALA A 250 -28.78 2.00 19.10
C ALA A 250 -27.59 1.22 19.72
N CYS A 251 -27.37 -0.05 19.34
CA CYS A 251 -26.22 -0.82 19.82
C CYS A 251 -24.93 -0.56 19.01
N GLU A 252 -25.03 -0.12 17.75
CA GLU A 252 -23.85 0.20 16.94
C GLU A 252 -23.24 1.56 17.31
N GLU A 253 -24.06 2.55 17.65
CA GLU A 253 -23.55 3.87 18.09
C GLU A 253 -22.80 3.79 19.43
N GLU A 254 -23.24 2.93 20.36
CA GLU A 254 -22.54 2.74 21.64
C GLU A 254 -21.20 2.00 21.47
N ARG A 255 -21.11 1.08 20.51
CA ARG A 255 -19.86 0.35 20.18
C ARG A 255 -18.84 1.25 19.47
N ALA A 256 -19.29 2.14 18.58
CA ALA A 256 -18.41 3.11 17.92
C ALA A 256 -17.82 4.14 18.90
N HIS A 257 -18.58 4.56 19.91
CA HIS A 257 -18.11 5.49 20.93
C HIS A 257 -17.09 4.84 21.90
N ALA A 258 -17.27 3.56 22.23
CA ALA A 258 -16.32 2.81 23.06
C ALA A 258 -14.97 2.54 22.36
N ILE A 259 -14.97 2.36 21.03
CA ILE A 259 -13.74 2.19 20.24
C ILE A 259 -12.97 3.51 20.17
N LYS A 260 -13.64 4.65 19.96
CA LYS A 260 -13.00 5.98 19.94
C LYS A 260 -12.35 6.37 21.28
N GLN A 261 -12.93 5.98 22.42
CA GLN A 261 -12.33 6.25 23.72
C GLN A 261 -11.15 5.34 24.05
N LYS A 262 -11.15 4.07 23.59
CA LYS A 262 -10.02 3.16 23.78
C LYS A 262 -8.84 3.46 22.85
N SER A 263 -9.09 3.91 21.61
CA SER A 263 -8.01 4.25 20.67
C SER A 263 -7.28 5.55 21.04
N ALA A 264 -7.94 6.48 21.72
CA ALA A 264 -7.31 7.71 22.21
C ALA A 264 -6.42 7.52 23.46
N SER A 265 -6.55 6.37 24.17
CA SER A 265 -5.85 6.10 25.42
C SER A 265 -4.64 5.16 25.28
N CYS A 266 -4.38 4.60 24.09
CA CYS A 266 -3.36 3.56 23.89
C CYS A 266 -2.24 3.94 22.93
N MET A 267 -2.26 5.15 22.36
CA MET A 267 -1.14 5.68 21.59
C MET A 267 -0.27 6.52 22.53
N PRO A 268 0.94 6.06 22.92
CA PRO A 268 1.86 6.88 23.70
C PRO A 268 2.16 8.16 22.91
N THR A 269 1.93 9.31 23.54
CA THR A 269 2.29 10.60 22.98
C THR A 269 3.81 10.70 22.89
N PHE A 270 4.32 11.20 21.77
CA PHE A 270 5.75 11.31 21.43
C PHE A 270 6.59 12.02 22.51
N SER A 271 5.95 12.79 23.38
CA SER A 271 6.54 13.51 24.51
C SER A 271 7.13 12.61 25.62
N ASP A 272 6.70 11.35 25.73
CA ASP A 272 7.08 10.47 26.85
C ASP A 272 8.34 9.62 26.59
N MET A 273 8.90 9.65 25.37
CA MET A 273 10.07 8.82 25.01
C MET A 273 11.44 9.51 25.17
N ASP A 274 11.51 10.80 25.46
CA ASP A 274 12.78 11.55 25.58
C ASP A 274 13.35 11.65 27.01
N SER A 275 12.69 11.07 28.02
CA SER A 275 13.05 11.31 29.44
C SER A 275 14.08 10.35 30.05
N ASP A 276 14.52 9.29 29.36
CA ASP A 276 15.33 8.21 29.97
C ASP A 276 16.78 8.11 29.45
N LEU A 277 17.29 9.12 28.73
CA LEU A 277 18.66 9.10 28.16
C LEU A 277 19.67 10.04 28.87
N SER A 278 19.34 10.60 30.03
CA SER A 278 20.24 11.54 30.74
C SER A 278 21.08 10.95 31.88
N ASP A 279 21.10 9.64 32.09
CA ASP A 279 21.98 8.99 33.08
C ASP A 279 22.67 7.75 32.48
N ALA A 280 23.66 7.98 31.61
CA ALA A 280 24.71 7.02 31.26
C ALA A 280 26.00 7.74 30.83
#